data_AF-A0A2S8FJQ2-F1
#
_entry.id   AF-A0A2S8FJQ2-F1
#
_cell.length_a   1.000
_cell.length_b   1.000
_cell.length_c   1.000
_cell.angle_alpha   90.00
_cell.angle_beta   90.00
_cell.angle_gamma   90.00
#
_symmetry.space_group_name_H-M   'P 1'
#
loop_
_entity.id
_entity.type
_entity.pdbx_description
1 polymer ?
#
loop_
_entity_poly.entity_id
_entity_poly.type
_entity_poly.pdbx_seq_one_letter_code
_entity_poly.pdbx_strand_id
1 'polypeptide(L)'
;MSDPPESNPFTSPSRDDDSPPEELSTIPGSMAMAMLLGYILTGLQIGEFVLIGDHQSSNQFTLLVGALLSLFITSGLIARSGPSWAVARFYFCFHGVMAVGFAAMAFLAGKDPMAIWSGFAQAAICLFIFLALGRQAVRKYHQLECPQCHEINADGDDLLCLQRRCRKCGFRW
;
A
#
# COMPACT_ATOMS: atom_id res chain seq x y z
N MET A 1 -26.28 -45.34 -21.75
CA MET A 1 -26.65 -43.98 -21.33
C MET A 1 -26.00 -43.77 -19.99
N SER A 2 -24.94 -42.98 -19.94
CA SER A 2 -24.18 -42.71 -18.72
C SER A 2 -24.71 -41.40 -18.16
N ASP A 3 -25.22 -41.42 -16.93
CA ASP A 3 -25.70 -40.22 -16.25
C ASP A 3 -24.58 -39.17 -16.17
N PRO A 4 -24.89 -37.87 -16.33
CA PRO A 4 -23.90 -36.82 -16.18
C PRO A 4 -23.41 -36.76 -14.72
N PRO A 5 -22.10 -36.62 -14.49
CA PRO A 5 -21.54 -36.63 -13.14
C PRO A 5 -22.06 -35.44 -12.33
N GLU A 6 -22.48 -35.71 -11.09
CA GLU A 6 -22.88 -34.69 -10.12
C GLU A 6 -21.76 -33.65 -9.94
N SER A 7 -22.10 -32.39 -10.20
CA SER A 7 -21.20 -31.26 -9.98
C SER A 7 -20.91 -31.12 -8.49
N ASN A 8 -19.66 -31.41 -8.10
CA ASN A 8 -19.19 -31.24 -6.73
C ASN A 8 -19.32 -29.74 -6.32
N PRO A 9 -20.06 -29.41 -5.24
CA PRO A 9 -20.25 -28.03 -4.78
C PRO A 9 -18.98 -27.39 -4.19
N PHE A 10 -17.90 -28.16 -4.05
CA PHE A 10 -16.60 -27.70 -3.57
C PHE A 10 -15.56 -27.49 -4.67
N THR A 11 -15.89 -27.77 -5.93
CA THR A 11 -15.01 -27.46 -7.05
C THR A 11 -15.29 -26.04 -7.51
N SER A 12 -14.27 -25.18 -7.51
CA SER A 12 -14.31 -23.90 -8.23
C SER A 12 -14.80 -24.16 -9.66
N PRO A 13 -15.75 -23.39 -10.21
CA PRO A 13 -16.17 -23.61 -11.58
C PRO A 13 -14.93 -23.53 -12.48
N SER A 14 -14.66 -24.61 -13.20
CA SER A 14 -13.73 -24.65 -14.33
C SER A 14 -14.25 -23.67 -15.37
N ARG A 15 -13.87 -22.41 -15.22
CA ARG A 15 -14.16 -21.31 -16.14
C ARG A 15 -12.83 -20.92 -16.76
N ASP A 16 -12.33 -21.83 -17.61
CA ASP A 16 -11.14 -21.64 -18.44
C ASP A 16 -11.44 -20.83 -19.72
N ASP A 17 -12.57 -20.11 -19.80
CA ASP A 17 -12.99 -19.42 -21.03
C ASP A 17 -13.64 -18.03 -20.81
N ASP A 18 -13.30 -17.33 -19.72
CA ASP A 18 -13.50 -15.88 -19.70
C ASP A 18 -12.18 -15.24 -20.17
N SER A 19 -12.18 -14.74 -21.40
CA SER A 19 -11.12 -13.89 -21.94
C SER A 19 -10.71 -12.85 -20.89
N PRO A 20 -9.41 -12.61 -20.61
CA PRO A 20 -9.02 -11.61 -19.64
C PRO A 20 -9.64 -10.27 -20.08
N PRO A 21 -10.40 -9.56 -19.23
CA PRO A 21 -10.94 -8.28 -19.61
C PRO A 21 -9.77 -7.37 -20.01
N GLU A 22 -9.74 -6.97 -21.28
CA GLU A 22 -8.70 -6.16 -21.93
C GLU A 22 -8.51 -4.76 -21.31
N GLU A 23 -9.29 -4.40 -20.27
CA GLU A 23 -9.21 -3.11 -19.58
C GLU A 23 -8.19 -3.05 -18.42
N LEU A 24 -7.56 -4.18 -18.05
CA LEU A 24 -6.72 -4.29 -16.84
C LEU A 24 -5.28 -3.76 -16.96
N SER A 25 -4.86 -3.17 -18.08
CA SER A 25 -3.44 -2.78 -18.27
C SER A 25 -3.08 -1.41 -17.68
N THR A 26 -4.04 -0.53 -17.41
CA THR A 26 -3.75 0.85 -17.01
C THR A 26 -3.72 1.03 -15.49
N ILE A 27 -2.63 1.60 -14.98
CA ILE A 27 -2.49 1.97 -13.56
C ILE A 27 -3.51 3.09 -13.27
N PRO A 28 -4.41 2.94 -12.27
CA PRO A 28 -5.35 4.00 -11.93
C PRO A 28 -4.61 5.29 -11.55
N GLY A 29 -5.15 6.46 -11.92
CA GLY A 29 -4.47 7.73 -11.62
C GLY A 29 -4.16 7.96 -10.14
N SER A 30 -5.02 7.49 -9.23
CA SER A 30 -4.74 7.54 -7.79
C SER A 30 -3.62 6.60 -7.35
N MET A 31 -3.44 5.47 -8.03
CA MET A 31 -2.32 4.56 -7.80
C MET A 31 -1.01 5.17 -8.31
N ALA A 32 -1.02 5.76 -9.51
CA ALA A 32 0.13 6.48 -10.05
C ALA A 32 0.56 7.64 -9.13
N MET A 33 -0.41 8.39 -8.58
CA MET A 33 -0.16 9.43 -7.59
C MET A 33 0.46 8.87 -6.31
N ALA A 34 -0.06 7.76 -5.78
CA ALA A 34 0.51 7.10 -4.60
C ALA A 34 1.97 6.67 -4.84
N MET A 35 2.26 6.10 -6.01
CA MET A 35 3.60 5.69 -6.40
C MET A 35 4.55 6.89 -6.54
N LEU A 36 4.13 7.93 -7.26
CA LEU A 36 4.91 9.16 -7.41
C LEU A 36 5.26 9.78 -6.07
N LEU A 37 4.26 9.91 -5.18
CA LEU A 37 4.46 10.45 -3.84
C LEU A 37 5.37 9.56 -2.99
N GLY A 38 5.29 8.23 -3.13
CA GLY A 38 6.19 7.29 -2.47
C GLY A 38 7.65 7.44 -2.92
N TYR A 39 7.89 7.67 -4.22
CA TYR A 39 9.22 7.97 -4.74
C TYR A 39 9.74 9.35 -4.30
N ILE A 40 8.87 10.36 -4.26
CA ILE A 40 9.22 11.69 -3.72
C ILE A 40 9.59 11.58 -2.24
N LEU A 41 8.82 10.81 -1.45
CA LEU A 41 9.13 10.55 -0.04
C LEU A 41 10.50 9.88 0.12
N THR A 42 10.79 8.88 -0.70
CA THR A 42 12.08 8.20 -0.73
C THR A 42 13.22 9.19 -1.04
N GLY A 43 13.04 10.03 -2.05
CA GLY A 43 14.02 11.06 -2.42
C GLY A 43 14.27 12.08 -1.29
N LEU A 44 13.21 12.48 -0.60
CA LEU A 44 13.29 13.37 0.56
C LEU A 44 14.06 12.71 1.71
N GLN A 45 13.80 11.45 2.03
CA GLN A 45 14.52 10.69 3.06
C GLN A 45 16.00 10.49 2.72
N ILE A 46 16.33 10.24 1.44
CA ILE A 46 17.72 10.17 0.97
C ILE A 46 18.38 11.56 1.07
N GLY A 47 17.68 12.62 0.70
CA GLY A 47 18.18 14.00 0.82
C GLY A 47 18.51 14.37 2.26
N GLU A 48 17.64 14.04 3.21
CA GLU A 48 17.89 14.20 4.64
C GLU A 48 19.10 13.39 5.10
N PHE A 49 19.22 12.13 4.66
CA PHE A 49 20.38 11.31 4.94
C PHE A 49 21.68 11.94 4.42
N VAL A 50 21.70 12.50 3.21
CA VAL A 50 22.90 13.14 2.64
C VAL A 50 23.25 14.43 3.39
N LEU A 51 22.25 15.27 3.70
CA LEU A 51 22.46 16.56 4.38
C LEU A 51 22.89 16.40 5.84
N ILE A 52 22.38 15.37 6.54
CA ILE A 52 22.71 15.07 7.93
C ILE A 52 23.93 14.13 8.02
N GLY A 53 24.16 13.34 6.97
CA GLY A 53 25.19 12.32 6.81
C GLY A 53 26.63 12.81 6.99
N ASP A 54 26.88 14.06 6.57
CA ASP A 54 28.21 14.67 6.62
C ASP A 54 28.70 14.96 8.06
N HIS A 55 27.79 14.95 9.04
CA HIS A 55 28.10 15.13 10.46
C HIS A 55 27.91 13.83 11.26
N GLN A 56 28.99 13.05 11.36
CA GLN A 56 29.15 11.76 12.08
C GLN A 56 28.13 11.46 13.20
N SER A 57 27.22 10.51 12.99
CA SER A 57 26.58 9.74 14.08
C SER A 57 25.98 8.41 13.60
N SER A 58 25.90 7.42 14.50
CA SER A 58 25.33 6.08 14.26
C SER A 58 23.84 6.07 13.89
N ASN A 59 23.12 7.15 14.16
CA ASN A 59 21.66 7.25 13.93
C ASN A 59 21.29 7.54 12.47
N GLN A 60 22.28 7.84 11.61
CA GLN A 60 22.06 8.12 10.18
C GLN A 60 21.56 6.90 9.40
N PHE A 61 21.95 5.69 9.81
CA PHE A 61 21.49 4.45 9.15
C PHE A 61 19.99 4.22 9.28
N THR A 62 19.34 4.76 10.32
CA THR A 62 17.89 4.64 10.50
C THR A 62 17.11 5.37 9.41
N LEU A 63 17.60 6.53 8.94
CA LEU A 63 16.98 7.29 7.83
C LEU A 63 17.09 6.52 6.51
N LEU A 64 18.23 5.88 6.27
CA LEU A 64 18.45 5.06 5.08
C LEU A 64 17.54 3.83 5.07
N VAL A 65 17.33 3.18 6.22
CA VAL A 65 16.36 2.08 6.34
C VAL A 65 14.95 2.55 6.03
N GLY A 66 14.56 3.74 6.50
CA GLY A 66 13.28 4.36 6.14
C GLY A 66 13.12 4.54 4.63
N ALA A 67 14.13 5.11 3.96
CA ALA A 67 14.14 5.29 2.51
C ALA A 67 14.03 3.97 1.74
N LEU A 68 14.79 2.94 2.15
CA LEU A 68 14.75 1.63 1.52
C LEU A 68 13.38 0.95 1.69
N LEU A 69 12.76 1.08 2.85
CA LEU A 69 11.40 0.57 3.09
C LEU A 69 10.37 1.31 2.24
N SER A 70 10.41 2.65 2.19
CA SER A 70 9.56 3.45 1.30
C SER A 70 9.69 3.01 -0.15
N LEU A 71 10.92 2.82 -0.64
CA LEU A 71 11.19 2.38 -2.00
C LEU A 71 10.64 0.98 -2.29
N PHE A 72 10.94 0.02 -1.40
CA PHE A 72 10.53 -1.37 -1.57
C PHE A 72 9.00 -1.50 -1.55
N ILE A 73 8.34 -0.84 -0.60
CA ILE A 73 6.87 -0.86 -0.48
C ILE A 73 6.21 -0.16 -1.66
N THR A 74 6.73 0.99 -2.08
CA THR A 74 6.24 1.72 -3.27
C THR A 74 6.40 0.90 -4.54
N SER A 75 7.48 0.14 -4.68
CA SER A 75 7.71 -0.70 -5.85
C SER A 75 6.86 -1.99 -5.79
N GLY A 76 6.67 -2.56 -4.60
CA GLY A 76 5.84 -3.75 -4.38
C GLY A 76 4.35 -3.53 -4.69
N LEU A 77 3.90 -2.28 -4.71
CA LEU A 77 2.57 -1.89 -5.17
C LEU A 77 2.29 -2.27 -6.64
N ILE A 78 3.33 -2.47 -7.46
CA ILE A 78 3.20 -2.95 -8.84
C ILE A 78 2.67 -4.40 -8.91
N ALA A 79 2.89 -5.20 -7.86
CA ALA A 79 2.53 -6.62 -7.83
C ALA A 79 1.01 -6.91 -7.86
N ARG A 80 0.16 -5.88 -7.81
CA ARG A 80 -1.31 -5.98 -7.91
C ARG A 80 -1.96 -6.94 -6.90
N SER A 81 -1.34 -7.14 -5.74
CA SER A 81 -1.82 -8.07 -4.73
C SER A 81 -2.44 -7.34 -3.54
N GLY A 82 -3.41 -7.98 -2.88
CA GLY A 82 -4.02 -7.46 -1.65
C GLY A 82 -3.04 -7.34 -0.49
N PRO A 83 -2.12 -8.31 -0.26
CA PRO A 83 -1.08 -8.18 0.76
C PRO A 83 -0.16 -6.97 0.54
N SER A 84 0.27 -6.71 -0.71
CA SER A 84 1.15 -5.55 -0.97
C SER A 84 0.41 -4.22 -0.74
N TRP A 85 -0.86 -4.15 -1.11
CA TRP A 85 -1.72 -3.00 -0.78
C TRP A 85 -1.89 -2.80 0.73
N ALA A 86 -2.15 -3.89 1.48
CA ALA A 86 -2.37 -3.83 2.92
C ALA A 86 -1.10 -3.38 3.66
N VAL A 87 0.05 -3.98 3.31
CA VAL A 87 1.36 -3.60 3.84
C VAL A 87 1.65 -2.14 3.53
N ALA A 88 1.40 -1.68 2.30
CA ALA A 88 1.61 -0.28 1.94
C ALA A 88 0.71 0.68 2.74
N ARG A 89 -0.59 0.41 2.84
CA ARG A 89 -1.51 1.24 3.63
C ARG A 89 -1.10 1.32 5.09
N PHE A 90 -0.73 0.18 5.68
CA PHE A 90 -0.28 0.13 7.07
C PHE A 90 1.02 0.93 7.25
N TYR A 91 2.01 0.66 6.41
CA TYR A 91 3.31 1.32 6.47
C TYR A 91 3.19 2.84 6.35
N PHE A 92 2.53 3.35 5.32
CA PHE A 92 2.43 4.80 5.12
C PHE A 92 1.58 5.48 6.21
N CYS A 93 0.57 4.80 6.76
CA CYS A 93 -0.16 5.30 7.92
C CYS A 93 0.76 5.42 9.14
N PHE A 94 1.43 4.32 9.49
CA PHE A 94 2.34 4.27 10.63
C PHE A 94 3.50 5.27 10.48
N HIS A 95 4.13 5.32 9.31
CA HIS A 95 5.20 6.24 9.00
C HIS A 95 4.74 7.71 9.10
N GLY A 96 3.54 8.02 8.61
CA GLY A 96 2.95 9.35 8.77
C GLY A 96 2.75 9.74 10.24
N VAL A 97 2.24 8.83 11.07
CA VAL A 97 2.09 9.05 12.52
C VAL A 97 3.44 9.27 13.20
N MET A 98 4.44 8.46 12.86
CA MET A 98 5.80 8.61 13.36
C MET A 98 6.43 9.96 12.94
N ALA A 99 6.19 10.41 11.71
CA ALA A 99 6.68 11.69 11.21
C ALA A 99 6.04 12.88 11.96
N VAL A 100 4.74 12.81 12.29
CA VAL A 100 4.09 13.80 13.17
C VAL A 100 4.71 13.79 14.56
N GLY A 101 4.95 12.60 15.14
CA GLY A 101 5.62 12.46 16.43
C GLY A 101 7.02 13.07 16.42
N PHE A 102 7.80 12.83 15.36
CA PHE A 102 9.11 13.43 15.17
C PHE A 102 9.04 14.96 15.08
N ALA A 103 8.12 15.51 14.28
CA ALA A 103 7.94 16.96 14.16
C ALA A 103 7.56 17.62 15.49
N ALA A 104 6.65 17.00 16.25
CA ALA A 104 6.26 17.46 17.57
C ALA A 104 7.44 17.44 18.56
N MET A 105 8.23 16.36 18.58
CA MET A 105 9.43 16.26 19.41
C MET A 105 10.49 17.29 19.02
N ALA A 106 10.70 17.51 17.71
CA ALA A 106 11.64 18.52 17.22
C ALA A 106 11.22 19.94 17.64
N PHE A 107 9.93 20.25 17.57
CA PHE A 107 9.38 21.51 18.05
C PHE A 107 9.57 21.69 19.57
N LEU A 108 9.21 20.68 20.36
CA LEU A 108 9.35 20.72 21.83
C LEU A 108 10.81 20.80 22.29
N ALA A 109 11.73 20.18 21.54
CA ALA A 109 13.16 20.22 21.84
C ALA A 109 13.89 21.45 21.27
N GLY A 110 13.17 22.40 20.66
CA GLY A 110 13.75 23.61 20.08
C GLY A 110 14.76 23.34 18.98
N LYS A 111 14.55 22.29 18.18
CA LYS A 111 15.42 21.94 17.04
C LYS A 111 15.26 22.92 15.88
N ASP A 112 16.17 22.82 14.92
CA ASP A 112 16.16 23.64 13.73
C ASP A 112 14.78 23.58 13.02
N PRO A 113 14.22 24.72 12.58
CA PRO A 113 12.94 24.75 11.86
C PRO A 113 12.87 23.80 10.67
N MET A 114 13.99 23.52 9.99
CA MET A 114 14.03 22.59 8.87
C MET A 114 13.67 21.16 9.29
N ALA A 115 14.08 20.71 10.49
CA ALA A 115 13.72 19.37 10.99
C ALA A 115 12.21 19.26 11.26
N ILE A 116 11.59 20.35 11.72
CA ILE A 116 10.15 20.42 11.98
C ILE A 116 9.37 20.36 10.65
N TRP A 117 9.77 21.18 9.68
CA TRP A 117 9.16 21.22 8.35
C TRP A 117 9.31 19.89 7.59
N SER A 118 10.48 19.26 7.69
CA SER A 118 10.73 17.92 7.16
C SER A 118 9.70 16.91 7.69
N GLY A 119 9.51 16.82 9.01
CA GLY A 119 8.55 15.90 9.61
C GLY A 119 7.11 16.15 9.14
N PHE A 120 6.68 17.41 9.06
CA PHE A 120 5.35 17.76 8.53
C PHE A 120 5.20 17.43 7.04
N ALA A 121 6.22 17.67 6.23
CA ALA A 121 6.21 17.33 4.81
C ALA A 121 6.08 15.82 4.61
N GLN A 122 6.86 15.02 5.35
CA GLN A 122 6.75 13.56 5.32
C GLN A 122 5.36 13.07 5.77
N ALA A 123 4.82 13.64 6.85
CA ALA A 123 3.48 13.31 7.34
C ALA A 123 2.40 13.61 6.30
N ALA A 124 2.47 14.78 5.65
CA ALA A 124 1.53 15.17 4.60
C ALA A 124 1.60 14.22 3.40
N ILE A 125 2.81 13.91 2.92
CA ILE A 125 3.01 12.97 1.81
C ILE A 125 2.43 11.59 2.16
N CYS A 126 2.74 11.07 3.35
CA CYS A 126 2.23 9.79 3.83
C CYS A 126 0.69 9.76 3.90
N LEU A 127 0.07 10.85 4.38
CA LEU A 127 -1.37 11.00 4.41
C LEU A 127 -1.98 10.96 3.00
N PHE A 128 -1.41 11.71 2.05
CA PHE A 128 -1.90 11.71 0.67
C PHE A 128 -1.75 10.34 0.02
N ILE A 129 -0.65 9.61 0.25
CA ILE A 129 -0.48 8.22 -0.20
C ILE A 129 -1.56 7.33 0.41
N PHE A 130 -1.76 7.40 1.72
CA PHE A 130 -2.75 6.59 2.43
C PHE A 130 -4.18 6.80 1.91
N LEU A 131 -4.55 8.07 1.67
CA LEU A 131 -5.84 8.44 1.09
C LEU A 131 -5.97 7.97 -0.36
N ALA A 132 -4.90 8.07 -1.16
CA ALA A 132 -4.88 7.60 -2.54
C ALA A 132 -5.07 6.09 -2.64
N LEU A 133 -4.36 5.31 -1.81
CA LEU A 133 -4.51 3.86 -1.70
C LEU A 133 -5.90 3.45 -1.19
N GLY A 134 -6.57 4.34 -0.46
CA GLY A 134 -7.93 4.12 0.03
C GLY A 134 -9.02 4.17 -1.03
N ARG A 135 -8.75 4.67 -2.25
CA ARG A 135 -9.76 4.83 -3.30
C ARG A 135 -10.22 3.51 -3.90
N GLN A 136 -11.50 3.43 -4.30
CA GLN A 136 -12.10 2.22 -4.88
C GLN A 136 -11.34 1.70 -6.11
N ALA A 137 -10.91 2.59 -7.02
CA ALA A 137 -10.15 2.21 -8.20
C ALA A 137 -8.83 1.48 -7.85
N VAL A 138 -8.14 1.89 -6.78
CA VAL A 138 -6.91 1.21 -6.32
C VAL A 138 -7.25 -0.16 -5.71
N ARG A 139 -8.33 -0.24 -4.92
CA ARG A 139 -8.78 -1.51 -4.34
C ARG A 139 -9.11 -2.53 -5.44
N LYS A 140 -9.80 -2.11 -6.50
CA LYS A 140 -10.08 -2.94 -7.68
C LYS A 140 -8.78 -3.39 -8.37
N TYR A 141 -7.84 -2.47 -8.56
CA TYR A 141 -6.52 -2.78 -9.14
C TYR A 141 -5.74 -3.86 -8.36
N HIS A 142 -5.89 -3.91 -7.03
CA HIS A 142 -5.29 -4.94 -6.17
C HIS A 142 -6.17 -6.17 -5.93
N GLN A 143 -7.16 -6.42 -6.80
CA GLN A 143 -8.02 -7.60 -6.76
C GLN A 143 -8.77 -7.75 -5.41
N LEU A 144 -9.19 -6.62 -4.84
CA LEU A 144 -10.01 -6.59 -3.61
C LEU A 144 -11.52 -6.67 -3.89
N GLU A 145 -11.91 -6.64 -5.17
CA GLU A 145 -13.30 -6.81 -5.59
C GLU A 145 -13.67 -8.29 -5.63
N CYS A 146 -14.79 -8.65 -5.00
CA CYS A 146 -15.30 -10.01 -5.05
C CYS A 146 -15.76 -10.35 -6.47
N PRO A 147 -15.29 -11.44 -7.09
CA PRO A 147 -15.67 -11.79 -8.46
C PRO A 147 -17.12 -12.24 -8.62
N GLN A 148 -17.81 -12.63 -7.53
CA GLN A 148 -19.20 -13.10 -7.59
C GLN A 148 -20.23 -11.97 -7.37
N CYS A 149 -20.00 -11.09 -6.40
CA CYS A 149 -20.98 -10.06 -6.02
C CYS A 149 -20.48 -8.62 -6.21
N HIS A 150 -19.26 -8.45 -6.75
CA HIS A 150 -18.62 -7.16 -7.03
C HIS A 150 -18.46 -6.22 -5.82
N GLU A 151 -18.62 -6.77 -4.61
CA GLU A 151 -18.39 -6.04 -3.37
C GLU A 151 -16.88 -5.81 -3.17
N ILE A 152 -16.49 -4.58 -2.81
CA ILE A 152 -15.08 -4.22 -2.60
C ILE A 152 -14.72 -4.46 -1.13
N ASN A 153 -14.00 -5.54 -0.85
CA ASN A 153 -13.58 -5.88 0.51
C ASN A 153 -12.24 -5.24 0.83
N ALA A 154 -12.24 -4.27 1.76
CA ALA A 154 -11.03 -3.56 2.17
C ALA A 154 -10.63 -3.80 3.63
N ASP A 155 -11.34 -4.68 4.34
CA ASP A 155 -11.13 -4.92 5.75
C ASP A 155 -9.95 -5.87 6.00
N GLY A 156 -9.15 -5.51 7.02
CA GLY A 156 -7.82 -6.05 7.34
C GLY A 156 -7.73 -7.54 7.62
N ASP A 157 -8.80 -8.12 8.16
CA ASP A 157 -8.74 -9.43 8.83
C ASP A 157 -8.37 -10.57 7.85
N ASP A 158 -8.86 -10.50 6.61
CA ASP A 158 -8.67 -11.56 5.60
C ASP A 158 -7.55 -11.22 4.58
N LEU A 159 -6.93 -10.04 4.65
CA LEU A 159 -5.96 -9.57 3.65
C LEU A 159 -4.60 -10.25 3.76
N LEU A 160 -4.29 -10.84 4.92
CA LEU A 160 -3.07 -11.62 5.17
C LEU A 160 -3.25 -13.11 4.86
N CYS A 161 -4.47 -13.54 4.54
CA CYS A 161 -4.75 -14.93 4.22
C CYS A 161 -4.56 -15.20 2.72
N LEU A 162 -4.08 -16.41 2.39
CA LEU A 162 -4.02 -16.94 1.03
C LEU A 162 -5.39 -17.04 0.36
N GLN A 163 -6.45 -17.13 1.16
CA GLN A 163 -7.83 -17.28 0.71
C GLN A 163 -8.69 -16.25 1.45
N ARG A 164 -9.34 -15.36 0.70
CA ARG A 164 -10.23 -14.33 1.25
C ARG A 164 -11.66 -14.79 1.18
N ARG A 165 -12.50 -14.32 2.10
CA ARG A 165 -13.94 -14.60 2.07
C ARG A 165 -14.73 -13.33 1.84
N CYS A 166 -15.71 -13.36 0.95
CA CYS A 166 -16.62 -12.24 0.76
C CYS A 166 -17.57 -12.16 1.95
N ARG A 167 -17.62 -11.01 2.63
CA ARG A 167 -18.56 -10.80 3.75
C ARG A 167 -20.02 -10.78 3.30
N LYS A 168 -20.30 -10.38 2.06
CA LYS A 168 -21.65 -10.26 1.51
C LYS A 168 -22.21 -11.59 0.99
N CYS A 169 -21.47 -12.29 0.12
CA CYS A 169 -21.94 -13.54 -0.50
C CYS A 169 -21.25 -14.80 0.02
N GLY A 170 -20.24 -14.68 0.89
CA GLY A 170 -19.51 -15.83 1.44
C GLY A 170 -18.49 -16.46 0.50
N PHE A 171 -18.38 -16.00 -0.76
CA PHE A 171 -17.48 -16.54 -1.78
C PHE A 171 -16.01 -16.49 -1.36
N ARG A 172 -15.22 -17.50 -1.71
CA ARG A 172 -13.79 -17.57 -1.36
C ARG A 172 -12.91 -17.51 -2.60
N TRP A 173 -11.89 -16.63 -2.59
CA TRP A 173 -10.93 -16.47 -3.69
C TRP A 173 -9.55 -16.02 -3.19
#